data_AF-A0A916TU02-F1
#
_entry.id   AF-A0A916TU02-F1
#
_cell.length_a   1.000
_cell.length_b   1.000
_cell.length_c   1.000
_cell.angle_alpha   90.00
_cell.angle_beta   90.00
_cell.angle_gamma   90.00
#
_symmetry.space_group_name_H-M   'P 1'
#
loop_
_entity.id
_entity.type
_entity.pdbx_description
1 polymer ?
#
loop_
_entity_poly.entity_id
_entity_poly.type
_entity_poly.pdbx_seq_one_letter_code
_entity_poly.pdbx_strand_id
1 'polypeptide(L)'
;MASKHVWTMGMVLVAMQAAPAAGAENLKKCREISEPSARLACYDSLSSPGEPETPDKRIERQTRQFGLNEQQKAPEERKEVEQVSAKIASVRGGRVTLDNGMIWKVTDGSRMIDWLREGQIATIRPGLFSGYRMTVGGVTGKAVVVRTQ
;
A
#
# COMPACT_ATOMS: atom_id res chain seq x y z
N MET A 1 52.14 34.45 -7.25
CA MET A 1 52.63 33.08 -7.50
C MET A 1 52.65 32.35 -6.16
N ALA A 2 51.97 31.24 -5.86
CA ALA A 2 50.89 30.49 -6.48
C ALA A 2 50.17 29.76 -5.32
N SER A 3 48.84 29.89 -5.23
CA SER A 3 48.00 29.19 -4.26
C SER A 3 47.75 27.76 -4.77
N LYS A 4 48.11 26.74 -4.00
CA LYS A 4 47.84 25.33 -4.34
C LYS A 4 46.64 24.85 -3.53
N HIS A 5 45.44 24.98 -4.11
CA HIS A 5 44.25 24.30 -3.62
C HIS A 5 44.35 22.82 -4.00
N VAL A 6 44.54 21.95 -3.02
CA VAL A 6 44.39 20.50 -3.18
C VAL A 6 42.90 20.18 -3.05
N TRP A 7 42.29 19.83 -4.17
CA TRP A 7 40.90 19.40 -4.26
C TRP A 7 40.87 17.86 -4.09
N THR A 8 40.71 17.37 -2.87
CA THR A 8 40.39 15.95 -2.65
C THR A 8 38.92 15.73 -2.96
N MET A 9 38.66 15.26 -4.17
CA MET A 9 37.36 14.78 -4.63
C MET A 9 37.00 13.50 -3.85
N GLY A 10 36.22 13.67 -2.77
CA GLY A 10 35.68 12.56 -1.99
C GLY A 10 34.57 11.85 -2.76
N MET A 11 34.88 10.67 -3.31
CA MET A 11 33.93 9.76 -3.93
C MET A 11 33.01 9.18 -2.85
N VAL A 12 31.83 9.77 -2.67
CA VAL A 12 30.79 9.23 -1.79
C VAL A 12 30.16 8.01 -2.46
N LEU A 13 30.55 6.81 -2.00
CA LEU A 13 29.87 5.57 -2.33
C LEU A 13 28.48 5.59 -1.66
N VAL A 14 27.44 5.76 -2.47
CA VAL A 14 26.05 5.57 -2.03
C VAL A 14 25.79 4.06 -2.00
N ALA A 15 25.75 3.48 -0.80
CA ALA A 15 25.30 2.11 -0.60
C ALA A 15 23.77 2.05 -0.82
N MET A 16 23.38 1.49 -1.96
CA MET A 16 21.99 1.19 -2.31
C MET A 16 21.51 0.03 -1.43
N GLN A 17 20.87 0.34 -0.31
CA GLN A 17 20.33 -0.69 0.58
C GLN A 17 19.02 -1.23 0.01
N ALA A 18 19.07 -2.42 -0.58
CA ALA A 18 17.88 -3.16 -1.00
C ALA A 18 17.15 -3.73 0.22
N ALA A 19 15.88 -3.38 0.39
CA ALA A 19 14.98 -3.96 1.38
C ALA A 19 14.75 -5.47 1.09
N PRO A 20 14.40 -6.29 2.10
CA PRO A 20 14.57 -7.73 2.03
C PRO A 20 13.51 -8.41 1.15
N ALA A 21 13.96 -9.23 0.20
CA ALA A 21 13.16 -10.23 -0.51
C ALA A 21 12.99 -11.54 0.32
N ALA A 22 13.11 -11.47 1.65
CA ALA A 22 13.31 -12.62 2.54
C ALA A 22 12.22 -13.70 2.40
N GLY A 23 10.97 -13.32 2.15
CA GLY A 23 9.88 -14.29 1.95
C GLY A 23 10.02 -15.11 0.66
N ALA A 24 10.41 -14.47 -0.45
CA ALA A 24 10.53 -15.14 -1.74
C ALA A 24 11.75 -16.07 -1.82
N GLU A 25 12.83 -15.74 -1.12
CA GLU A 25 14.03 -16.58 -1.04
C GLU A 25 13.77 -17.86 -0.23
N ASN A 26 13.11 -17.74 0.93
CA ASN A 26 12.80 -18.87 1.78
C ASN A 26 11.82 -19.86 1.12
N LEU A 27 10.87 -19.36 0.34
CA LEU A 27 9.97 -20.20 -0.47
C LEU A 27 10.72 -21.00 -1.54
N LYS A 28 11.75 -20.42 -2.17
CA LYS A 28 12.59 -21.14 -3.15
C LYS A 28 13.36 -22.27 -2.47
N LYS A 29 13.96 -22.03 -1.30
CA LYS A 29 14.67 -23.04 -0.52
C LYS A 29 13.78 -24.23 -0.15
N CYS A 30 12.54 -24.00 0.29
CA CYS A 30 11.62 -25.10 0.60
C CYS A 30 11.26 -25.94 -0.64
N ARG A 31 11.20 -25.35 -1.85
CA ARG A 31 10.89 -26.09 -3.10
C ARG A 31 11.98 -27.08 -3.49
N GLU A 32 13.23 -26.79 -3.17
CA GLU A 32 14.39 -27.61 -3.53
C GLU A 32 14.51 -28.88 -2.66
N ILE A 33 13.78 -28.95 -1.55
CA ILE A 33 13.73 -30.14 -0.70
C ILE A 33 13.00 -31.28 -1.43
N SER A 34 13.71 -32.39 -1.64
CA SER A 34 13.19 -33.56 -2.38
C SER A 34 12.26 -34.43 -1.53
N GLU A 35 12.56 -34.57 -0.24
CA GLU A 35 11.78 -35.42 0.67
C GLU A 35 10.42 -34.77 1.00
N PRO A 36 9.29 -35.43 0.72
CA PRO A 36 7.97 -34.79 0.82
C PRO A 36 7.61 -34.27 2.22
N SER A 37 7.93 -35.03 3.27
CA SER A 37 7.65 -34.68 4.67
C SER A 37 8.50 -33.51 5.15
N ALA A 38 9.79 -33.51 4.81
CA ALA A 38 10.71 -32.42 5.14
C ALA A 38 10.37 -31.11 4.41
N ARG A 39 9.92 -31.23 3.15
CA ARG A 39 9.45 -30.07 2.37
C ARG A 39 8.22 -29.45 2.99
N LEU A 40 7.26 -30.26 3.44
CA LEU A 40 6.06 -29.77 4.11
C LEU A 40 6.41 -29.02 5.40
N ALA A 41 7.24 -29.63 6.25
CA ALA A 41 7.69 -28.99 7.49
C ALA A 41 8.41 -27.65 7.26
N CYS A 42 9.17 -27.51 6.17
CA CYS A 42 9.80 -26.25 5.78
C CYS A 42 8.75 -25.16 5.53
N TYR A 43 7.69 -25.44 4.76
CA TYR A 43 6.62 -24.47 4.52
C TYR A 43 5.85 -24.10 5.78
N ASP A 44 5.57 -25.07 6.63
CA ASP A 44 4.86 -24.85 7.89
C ASP A 44 5.67 -23.92 8.81
N SER A 45 7.00 -24.01 8.79
CA SER A 45 7.88 -23.13 9.56
C SER A 45 7.92 -21.69 9.06
N LEU A 46 7.66 -21.44 7.76
CA LEU A 46 7.59 -20.09 7.19
C LEU A 46 6.25 -19.41 7.48
N SER A 47 5.24 -20.20 7.77
CA SER A 47 3.96 -19.70 8.21
C SER A 47 4.11 -19.34 9.67
N SER A 48 4.37 -18.07 10.00
CA SER A 48 4.00 -17.58 11.33
C SER A 48 2.50 -17.84 11.42
N PRO A 49 2.02 -18.77 12.27
CA PRO A 49 0.60 -18.82 12.52
C PRO A 49 0.34 -17.51 13.26
N GLY A 50 -0.18 -16.50 12.54
CA GLY A 50 -0.92 -15.45 13.20
C GLY A 50 -1.87 -16.18 14.15
N GLU A 51 -1.84 -15.77 15.42
CA GLU A 51 -2.39 -16.55 16.53
C GLU A 51 -3.71 -17.24 16.12
N PRO A 52 -3.78 -18.59 16.14
CA PRO A 52 -4.90 -19.30 15.56
C PRO A 52 -6.19 -18.77 16.18
N GLU A 53 -7.00 -18.13 15.36
CA GLU A 53 -8.32 -17.68 15.80
C GLU A 53 -9.15 -18.92 16.10
N THR A 54 -9.39 -19.16 17.38
CA THR A 54 -10.22 -20.28 17.82
C THR A 54 -11.62 -20.13 17.22
N PRO A 55 -12.35 -21.24 17.00
CA PRO A 55 -13.75 -21.19 16.55
C PRO A 55 -14.59 -20.24 17.42
N ASP A 56 -14.36 -20.22 18.73
CA ASP A 56 -15.04 -19.33 19.67
C ASP A 56 -14.73 -17.85 19.43
N LYS A 57 -13.45 -17.49 19.27
CA LYS A 57 -13.04 -16.11 18.95
C LYS A 57 -13.63 -15.63 17.62
N ARG A 58 -13.75 -16.55 16.64
CA ARG A 58 -14.35 -16.24 15.34
C ARG A 58 -15.86 -16.01 15.45
N ILE A 59 -16.58 -16.90 16.14
CA ILE A 59 -18.03 -16.77 16.34
C ILE A 59 -18.32 -15.49 17.12
N GLU A 60 -17.59 -15.21 18.18
CA GLU A 60 -17.76 -13.99 18.98
C GLU A 60 -17.58 -12.72 18.13
N ARG A 61 -16.54 -12.67 17.29
CA ARG A 61 -16.34 -11.54 16.37
C ARG A 61 -17.49 -11.42 15.37
N GLN A 62 -17.92 -12.52 14.77
CA GLN A 62 -19.01 -12.53 13.80
C GLN A 62 -20.34 -12.08 14.42
N THR A 63 -20.65 -12.54 15.64
CA THR A 63 -21.85 -12.11 16.38
C THR A 63 -21.79 -10.62 16.72
N ARG A 64 -20.64 -10.10 17.16
CA ARG A 64 -20.46 -8.67 17.43
C ARG A 64 -20.59 -7.82 16.17
N GLN A 65 -20.14 -8.32 15.02
CA GLN A 65 -20.20 -7.62 13.74
C GLN A 65 -21.55 -7.76 13.03
N PHE A 66 -22.38 -8.71 13.43
CA PHE A 66 -23.68 -8.95 12.81
C PHE A 66 -24.59 -7.72 12.98
N GLY A 67 -25.07 -7.17 11.86
CA GLY A 67 -25.91 -5.97 11.84
C GLY A 67 -25.16 -4.64 11.96
N LEU A 68 -23.82 -4.64 12.09
CA LEU A 68 -23.00 -3.43 12.02
C LEU A 68 -22.64 -3.11 10.56
N ASN A 69 -22.74 -1.83 10.18
CA ASN A 69 -22.12 -1.35 8.95
C ASN A 69 -20.60 -1.15 9.15
N GLU A 70 -19.83 -1.01 8.06
CA GLU A 70 -18.35 -0.88 8.12
C GLU A 70 -17.88 0.29 9.00
N GLN A 71 -18.68 1.35 9.12
CA GLN A 71 -18.38 2.51 9.94
C GLN A 71 -18.55 2.23 11.45
N GLN A 72 -19.37 1.24 11.80
CA GLN A 72 -19.64 0.84 13.18
C GLN A 72 -18.69 -0.26 13.71
N LYS A 73 -17.88 -0.89 12.86
CA LYS A 73 -16.87 -1.87 13.28
C LYS A 73 -15.73 -1.21 14.08
N ALA A 74 -15.09 -1.96 14.98
CA ALA A 74 -13.96 -1.46 15.77
C ALA A 74 -12.79 -1.03 14.85
N PRO A 75 -12.08 0.08 15.14
CA PRO A 75 -10.96 0.57 14.32
C PRO A 75 -9.87 -0.48 14.05
N GLU A 76 -9.57 -1.33 15.03
CA GLU A 76 -8.56 -2.40 14.94
C GLU A 76 -8.98 -3.57 14.02
N GLU A 77 -10.30 -3.75 13.83
CA GLU A 77 -10.87 -4.80 12.99
C GLU A 77 -11.18 -4.31 11.57
N ARG A 78 -11.20 -2.99 11.37
CA ARG A 78 -11.10 -2.39 10.03
C ARG A 78 -9.67 -2.61 9.53
N LYS A 79 -9.43 -3.71 8.81
CA LYS A 79 -8.28 -3.84 7.89
C LYS A 79 -8.43 -2.89 6.70
N GLU A 80 -8.79 -1.65 6.96
CA GLU A 80 -8.90 -0.61 5.96
C GLU A 80 -7.48 -0.11 5.74
N VAL A 81 -7.01 -0.18 4.50
CA VAL A 81 -5.74 0.44 4.12
C VAL A 81 -5.89 1.92 4.45
N GLU A 82 -5.31 2.36 5.58
CA GLU A 82 -5.48 3.72 6.13
C GLU A 82 -5.15 4.79 5.08
N GLN A 83 -4.26 4.43 4.16
CA GLN A 83 -3.83 5.27 3.07
C GLN A 83 -3.31 4.45 1.89
N VAL A 84 -3.75 4.78 0.69
CA VAL A 84 -3.09 4.38 -0.55
C VAL A 84 -2.23 5.53 -1.04
N SER A 85 -0.95 5.26 -1.35
CA SER A 85 -0.09 6.18 -2.11
C SER A 85 0.49 5.47 -3.32
N ALA A 86 0.29 6.03 -4.51
CA ALA A 86 0.65 5.43 -5.79
C ALA A 86 0.85 6.51 -6.86
N LYS A 87 1.57 6.22 -7.94
CA LYS A 87 1.71 7.18 -9.05
C LYS A 87 0.45 7.19 -9.91
N ILE A 88 0.13 8.35 -10.47
CA ILE A 88 -0.90 8.48 -11.49
C ILE A 88 -0.36 7.87 -12.79
N ALA A 89 -1.03 6.84 -13.28
CA ALA A 89 -0.75 6.22 -14.56
C ALA A 89 -1.53 6.86 -15.71
N SER A 90 -2.76 7.35 -15.48
CA SER A 90 -3.49 8.19 -16.45
C SER A 90 -4.65 8.94 -15.81
N VAL A 91 -5.09 10.03 -16.46
CA VAL A 91 -6.29 10.80 -16.08
C VAL A 91 -7.19 10.94 -17.30
N ARG A 92 -8.42 10.40 -17.25
CA ARG A 92 -9.37 10.45 -18.38
C ARG A 92 -10.81 10.56 -17.88
N GLY A 93 -11.54 11.56 -18.39
CA GLY A 93 -13.00 11.69 -18.19
C GLY A 93 -13.44 11.64 -16.73
N GLY A 94 -12.77 12.38 -15.84
CA GLY A 94 -13.10 12.39 -14.42
C GLY A 94 -12.49 11.25 -13.59
N ARG A 95 -11.76 10.33 -14.23
CA ARG A 95 -11.15 9.16 -13.59
C ARG A 95 -9.63 9.26 -13.55
N VAL A 96 -9.05 8.80 -12.46
CA VAL A 96 -7.61 8.70 -12.21
C VAL A 96 -7.27 7.23 -12.05
N THR A 97 -6.42 6.72 -12.94
CA THR A 97 -5.86 5.37 -12.86
C THR A 97 -4.49 5.45 -12.21
N LEU A 98 -4.26 4.63 -11.20
CA LEU A 98 -2.98 4.53 -10.48
C LEU A 98 -2.09 3.43 -11.09
N ASP A 99 -0.79 3.51 -10.88
CA ASP A 99 0.21 2.54 -11.36
C ASP A 99 0.06 1.14 -10.72
N ASN A 100 -0.60 1.04 -9.57
CA ASN A 100 -1.02 -0.21 -8.96
C ASN A 100 -2.33 -0.79 -9.53
N GLY A 101 -2.88 -0.19 -10.58
CA GLY A 101 -4.06 -0.66 -11.30
C GLY A 101 -5.41 -0.18 -10.76
N MET A 102 -5.46 0.51 -9.61
CA MET A 102 -6.72 1.01 -9.06
C MET A 102 -7.24 2.21 -9.85
N ILE A 103 -8.56 2.31 -9.97
CA ILE A 103 -9.23 3.39 -10.70
C ILE A 103 -10.18 4.15 -9.77
N TRP A 104 -10.02 5.47 -9.72
CA TRP A 104 -10.76 6.37 -8.85
C TRP A 104 -11.48 7.44 -9.65
N LYS A 105 -12.78 7.64 -9.39
CA LYS A 105 -13.58 8.69 -10.02
C LYS A 105 -13.75 9.87 -9.07
N VAL A 106 -13.48 11.08 -9.53
CA VAL A 106 -13.79 12.32 -8.80
C VAL A 106 -15.30 12.60 -8.85
N THR A 107 -15.91 12.90 -7.70
CA THR A 107 -17.38 13.03 -7.56
C THR A 107 -17.86 14.37 -7.03
N ASP A 108 -16.99 15.23 -6.53
CA ASP A 108 -17.35 16.53 -5.93
C ASP A 108 -17.22 17.72 -6.88
N GLY A 109 -16.91 17.48 -8.16
CA GLY A 109 -16.68 18.56 -9.13
C GLY A 109 -15.41 19.38 -8.85
N SER A 110 -14.49 18.87 -8.03
CA SER A 110 -13.23 19.55 -7.73
C SER A 110 -12.42 19.81 -9.01
N ARG A 111 -12.01 21.06 -9.21
CA ARG A 111 -11.11 21.46 -10.31
C ARG A 111 -9.71 20.88 -10.17
N MET A 112 -9.37 20.28 -9.00
CA MET A 112 -8.08 19.62 -8.77
C MET A 112 -7.71 18.70 -9.94
N ILE A 113 -8.72 18.04 -10.53
CA ILE A 113 -8.54 17.11 -11.64
C ILE A 113 -7.86 17.73 -12.88
N ASP A 114 -8.06 19.03 -13.13
CA ASP A 114 -7.53 19.74 -14.30
C ASP A 114 -5.99 19.88 -14.25
N TRP A 115 -5.42 19.83 -13.05
CA TRP A 115 -3.98 19.93 -12.81
C TRP A 115 -3.29 18.59 -12.59
N LEU A 116 -4.04 17.49 -12.63
CA LEU A 116 -3.46 16.15 -12.50
C LEU A 116 -2.70 15.76 -13.76
N ARG A 117 -1.55 15.12 -13.58
CA ARG A 117 -0.66 14.65 -14.64
C ARG A 117 -0.12 13.26 -14.29
N GLU A 118 0.23 12.50 -15.32
CA GLU A 118 0.90 11.21 -15.16
C GLU A 118 2.24 11.38 -14.41
N GLY A 119 2.57 10.39 -13.59
CA GLY A 119 3.78 10.37 -12.75
C GLY A 119 3.65 11.07 -11.40
N GLN A 120 2.65 11.92 -11.17
CA GLN A 120 2.42 12.53 -9.85
C GLN A 120 1.98 11.48 -8.81
N ILE A 121 2.33 11.70 -7.53
CA ILE A 121 1.92 10.81 -6.44
C ILE A 121 0.55 11.21 -5.93
N ALA A 122 -0.44 10.34 -6.14
CA ALA A 122 -1.76 10.45 -5.54
C ALA A 122 -1.76 9.75 -4.18
N THR A 123 -2.36 10.41 -3.19
CA THR A 123 -2.58 9.86 -1.85
C THR A 123 -4.06 9.89 -1.53
N ILE A 124 -4.61 8.73 -1.17
CA ILE A 124 -6.03 8.50 -0.94
C ILE A 124 -6.24 8.05 0.49
N ARG A 125 -7.15 8.71 1.22
CA ARG A 125 -7.50 8.42 2.62
C ARG A 125 -9.01 8.44 2.84
N PRO A 126 -9.53 7.75 3.87
CA PRO A 126 -10.93 7.89 4.28
C PRO A 126 -11.34 9.35 4.53
N GLY A 127 -12.55 9.73 4.11
CA GLY A 127 -13.15 11.03 4.40
C GLY A 127 -14.02 11.03 5.67
N LEU A 128 -14.29 12.22 6.25
CA LEU A 128 -15.04 12.34 7.53
C LEU A 128 -16.52 11.91 7.49
N PHE A 129 -17.15 11.81 6.31
CA PHE A 129 -18.61 11.56 6.21
C PHE A 129 -18.95 10.46 5.22
N SER A 130 -18.37 10.50 4.01
CA SER A 130 -18.49 9.41 3.02
C SER A 130 -17.44 9.56 1.93
N GLY A 131 -17.12 8.45 1.27
CA GLY A 131 -16.12 8.39 0.20
C GLY A 131 -14.68 8.55 0.69
N TYR A 132 -13.77 8.62 -0.27
CA TYR A 132 -12.35 8.80 -0.02
C TYR A 132 -11.92 10.20 -0.47
N ARG A 133 -10.83 10.73 0.09
CA ARG A 133 -10.22 11.98 -0.37
C ARG A 133 -8.89 11.70 -1.03
N MET A 134 -8.70 12.30 -2.20
CA MET A 134 -7.44 12.32 -2.92
C MET A 134 -6.74 13.66 -2.73
N THR A 135 -5.44 13.62 -2.45
CA THR A 135 -4.50 14.73 -2.60
C THR A 135 -3.38 14.30 -3.52
N VAL A 136 -2.77 15.23 -4.26
CA VAL A 136 -1.70 14.90 -5.21
C VAL A 136 -0.49 15.80 -4.96
N GLY A 137 0.70 15.20 -4.91
CA GLY A 137 1.94 15.93 -4.70
C GLY A 137 2.15 17.01 -5.78
N GLY A 138 2.39 18.25 -5.35
CA GLY A 138 2.55 19.39 -6.25
C GLY A 138 1.24 19.98 -6.80
N VAL A 139 0.07 19.50 -6.36
CA VAL A 139 -1.23 20.06 -6.71
C VAL A 139 -1.94 20.58 -5.46
N THR A 140 -2.36 21.83 -5.49
CA THR A 140 -3.12 22.43 -4.39
C THR A 140 -4.57 21.96 -4.42
N GLY A 141 -5.05 21.45 -3.29
CA GLY A 141 -6.46 21.08 -3.10
C GLY A 141 -6.67 19.62 -2.74
N LYS A 142 -7.94 19.22 -2.75
CA LYS A 142 -8.40 17.86 -2.49
C LYS A 142 -9.63 17.56 -3.36
N ALA A 143 -9.87 16.30 -3.62
CA ALA A 143 -11.09 15.84 -4.29
C ALA A 143 -11.70 14.65 -3.55
N VAL A 144 -13.02 14.60 -3.47
CA VAL A 144 -13.76 13.40 -3.08
C VAL A 144 -13.75 12.43 -4.25
N VAL A 145 -13.33 11.20 -3.97
CA VAL A 145 -13.20 10.13 -4.94
C VAL A 145 -13.91 8.86 -4.47
N VAL A 146 -14.42 8.11 -5.43
CA VAL A 146 -14.97 6.77 -5.24
C VAL A 146 -14.19 5.77 -6.07
N ARG A 147 -13.90 4.59 -5.51
CA ARG A 147 -13.21 3.53 -6.24
C ARG A 147 -14.17 2.91 -7.24
N THR A 148 -13.71 2.73 -8.47
CA THR A 148 -14.51 2.13 -9.55
C THR A 148 -13.99 0.78 -10.02
N GLN A 149 -12.71 0.47 -9.77
CA GLN A 149 -12.03 -0.83 -9.99
C GLN A 149 -10.77 -0.91 -9.10
#